data_AF-A0A257EG85-F1
#
_entry.id   AF-A0A257EG85-F1
#
_cell.length_a   1.000
_cell.length_b   1.000
_cell.length_c   1.000
_cell.angle_alpha   90.00
_cell.angle_beta   90.00
_cell.angle_gamma   90.00
#
_symmetry.space_group_name_H-M   'P 1'
#
loop_
_entity.id
_entity.type
_entity.pdbx_description
1 polymer ?
#
loop_
_entity_poly.entity_id
_entity_poly.type
_entity_poly.pdbx_seq_one_letter_code
_entity_poly.pdbx_strand_id
1 'polypeptide(L)'
;MDTYLPSTLRDWKSRRDARTLALDGDYLLLELITPSRAGSITGNVVAIERQDDSGDNQYLLRVVTKGRDGQYILKANNPDYDDLTATDDMRTLARLRNIIDPLDLALGESFMREDIPALFGEAYNPGNWNVGHVVLAQKKAHILLVTLNKQGRADEHKYMDHWIDDTHFHWQSQNATDPTSKRGDEIIRHAALGIDIHLFVRDTKLAVGKAAPFTYHGRVRYQSHQGSRPMSIVFGLDAALG
;
A
#
# COMPACT_ATOMS: atom_id res chain seq x y z
N MET A 1 1.84 -9.83 -20.86
CA MET A 1 0.39 -10.04 -21.04
C MET A 1 -0.04 -10.70 -19.75
N ASP A 2 -0.44 -9.85 -18.81
CA ASP A 2 -0.55 -10.23 -17.41
C ASP A 2 -1.94 -10.81 -17.20
N THR A 3 -1.99 -12.11 -16.94
CA THR A 3 -3.24 -12.84 -16.76
C THR A 3 -3.58 -12.80 -15.27
N TYR A 4 -4.64 -12.06 -14.92
CA TYR A 4 -5.22 -12.09 -13.58
C TYR A 4 -5.87 -13.46 -13.34
N LEU A 5 -5.51 -14.14 -12.25
CA LEU A 5 -6.11 -15.42 -11.84
C LEU A 5 -7.42 -15.16 -11.05
N PRO A 6 -8.49 -15.96 -11.23
CA PRO A 6 -9.77 -15.76 -10.54
C PRO A 6 -9.71 -15.96 -9.02
N SER A 7 -10.53 -15.19 -8.30
CA SER A 7 -10.53 -14.98 -6.85
C SER A 7 -11.32 -16.02 -6.03
N THR A 8 -11.10 -17.32 -6.21
CA THR A 8 -11.72 -18.33 -5.35
C THR A 8 -10.72 -18.91 -4.35
N LEU A 9 -10.23 -18.06 -3.46
CA LEU A 9 -9.65 -18.48 -2.18
C LEU A 9 -10.70 -18.19 -1.11
N ARG A 10 -11.17 -19.23 -0.43
CA ARG A 10 -12.15 -19.11 0.66
C ARG A 10 -11.42 -19.11 2.01
N ASP A 11 -11.72 -18.06 2.78
CA ASP A 11 -11.89 -18.02 4.24
C ASP A 11 -10.62 -18.04 5.12
N TRP A 12 -9.91 -16.92 5.24
CA TRP A 12 -8.81 -16.77 6.23
C TRP A 12 -8.78 -15.39 6.91
N LYS A 13 -9.32 -15.29 8.12
CA LYS A 13 -9.04 -14.18 9.07
C LYS A 13 -7.95 -14.61 10.06
N SER A 14 -6.67 -14.48 9.68
CA SER A 14 -5.55 -14.57 10.63
C SER A 14 -4.64 -13.35 10.54
N ARG A 15 -4.08 -12.93 11.67
CA ARG A 15 -3.10 -11.84 11.74
C ARG A 15 -1.78 -12.35 11.17
N ARG A 16 -1.11 -11.55 10.32
CA ARG A 16 0.21 -11.88 9.76
C ARG A 16 1.21 -12.09 10.92
N ASP A 17 1.67 -13.32 11.11
CA ASP A 17 2.78 -13.64 12.01
C ASP A 17 4.10 -13.71 11.23
N ALA A 18 5.23 -13.88 11.93
CA ALA A 18 6.55 -13.90 11.29
C ALA A 18 6.78 -15.09 10.34
N ARG A 19 5.88 -16.08 10.31
CA ARG A 19 5.97 -17.29 9.47
C ARG A 19 5.04 -17.21 8.26
N THR A 20 3.96 -16.45 8.38
CA THR A 20 2.96 -16.25 7.34
C THR A 20 3.40 -15.16 6.38
N LEU A 21 3.85 -15.57 5.21
CA LEU A 21 4.34 -14.66 4.18
C LEU A 21 3.20 -13.81 3.60
N ALA A 22 2.11 -14.43 3.14
CA ALA A 22 0.94 -13.79 2.53
C ALA A 22 -0.36 -14.24 3.22
N LEU A 23 -1.34 -13.35 3.27
CA LEU A 23 -2.70 -13.55 3.78
C LEU A 23 -3.72 -13.55 2.63
N ASP A 24 -4.91 -14.08 2.91
CA ASP A 24 -6.04 -13.98 1.98
C ASP A 24 -6.40 -12.50 1.72
N GLY A 25 -6.64 -12.18 0.45
CA GLY A 25 -6.82 -10.80 -0.02
C GLY A 25 -5.54 -10.01 -0.30
N ASP A 26 -4.35 -10.56 -0.03
CA ASP A 26 -3.10 -9.92 -0.47
C ASP A 26 -2.95 -9.96 -1.99
N TYR A 27 -2.47 -8.86 -2.57
CA TYR A 27 -2.09 -8.81 -3.97
C TYR A 27 -0.65 -9.34 -4.12
N LEU A 28 -0.46 -10.34 -5.00
CA LEU A 28 0.83 -10.98 -5.19
C LEU A 28 1.45 -10.58 -6.54
N LEU A 29 2.68 -10.10 -6.52
CA LEU A 29 3.49 -9.94 -7.73
C LEU A 29 4.22 -11.25 -8.03
N LEU A 30 3.83 -11.90 -9.12
CA LEU A 30 4.37 -13.19 -9.55
C LEU A 30 5.17 -13.02 -10.84
N GLU A 31 6.35 -13.65 -10.92
CA GLU A 31 7.09 -13.80 -12.17
C GLU A 31 6.91 -15.21 -12.73
N LEU A 32 6.40 -15.33 -13.95
CA LEU A 32 6.27 -16.62 -14.64
C LEU A 32 7.63 -17.30 -14.86
N ILE A 33 7.70 -18.57 -14.49
CA ILE A 33 8.89 -19.38 -14.71
C ILE A 33 8.86 -19.93 -16.13
N THR A 34 9.88 -19.60 -16.92
CA THR A 34 10.07 -20.11 -18.29
C THR A 34 11.30 -21.02 -18.34
N PRO A 35 11.44 -21.92 -19.33
CA PRO A 35 12.63 -22.77 -19.46
C PRO A 35 13.95 -21.98 -19.47
N SER A 36 13.95 -20.77 -20.04
CA SER A 36 15.08 -19.84 -20.08
C SER A 36 15.33 -19.06 -18.77
N ARG A 37 14.39 -19.06 -17.83
CA ARG A 37 14.47 -18.37 -16.53
C ARG A 37 14.27 -19.31 -15.34
N ALA A 38 14.40 -20.61 -15.55
CA ALA A 38 14.12 -21.62 -14.53
C ALA A 38 14.96 -21.40 -13.26
N GLY A 39 16.24 -21.02 -13.42
CA GLY A 39 17.17 -20.81 -12.30
C GLY A 39 17.12 -21.97 -11.29
N SER A 40 17.59 -21.74 -10.07
CA SER A 40 17.20 -22.62 -8.96
C SER A 40 15.82 -22.17 -8.46
N ILE A 41 14.87 -23.10 -8.37
CA ILE A 41 13.58 -22.91 -7.70
C ILE A 41 13.68 -23.22 -6.19
N THR A 42 14.68 -24.00 -5.79
CA THR A 42 14.89 -24.40 -4.39
C THR A 42 15.13 -23.17 -3.51
N GLY A 43 14.41 -23.11 -2.39
CA GLY A 43 14.43 -22.01 -1.42
C GLY A 43 13.51 -20.84 -1.78
N ASN A 44 12.87 -20.84 -2.95
CA ASN A 44 11.95 -19.78 -3.35
C ASN A 44 10.51 -20.16 -3.04
N VAL A 45 9.70 -19.13 -2.78
CA VAL A 45 8.25 -19.23 -2.73
C VAL A 45 7.74 -19.21 -4.17
N VAL A 46 6.98 -20.23 -4.55
CA VAL A 46 6.46 -20.41 -5.90
C VAL A 46 4.96 -20.70 -5.87
N ALA A 47 4.27 -20.25 -6.91
CA ALA A 47 2.92 -20.69 -7.23
C ALA A 47 3.01 -22.04 -7.96
N ILE A 48 2.40 -23.06 -7.35
CA ILE A 48 2.24 -24.39 -7.89
C ILE A 48 0.80 -24.54 -8.38
N GLU A 49 0.64 -24.84 -9.65
CA GLU A 49 -0.64 -25.25 -10.23
C GLU A 49 -0.79 -26.76 -10.07
N ARG A 50 -1.98 -27.21 -9.67
CA ARG A 50 -2.40 -28.61 -9.64
C ARG A 50 -3.87 -28.71 -10.06
N GLN A 51 -4.34 -29.90 -10.37
CA GLN A 51 -5.78 -30.14 -10.55
C GLN A 51 -6.37 -30.75 -9.27
N ASP A 52 -7.62 -30.43 -8.99
CA ASP A 52 -8.40 -31.16 -8.00
C ASP A 52 -9.14 -32.36 -8.62
N ASP A 53 -9.88 -33.11 -7.81
CA ASP A 53 -10.61 -34.31 -8.26
C ASP A 53 -11.72 -33.99 -9.28
N SER A 54 -12.11 -32.72 -9.41
CA SER A 54 -13.08 -32.25 -10.40
C SER A 54 -12.44 -31.80 -11.71
N GLY A 55 -11.09 -31.72 -11.76
CA GLY A 55 -10.32 -31.24 -12.89
C GLY A 55 -10.13 -29.73 -12.92
N ASP A 56 -10.58 -29.02 -11.88
CA ASP A 56 -10.41 -27.58 -11.76
C ASP A 56 -8.98 -27.24 -11.31
N ASN A 57 -8.42 -26.16 -11.87
CA ASN A 57 -7.07 -25.73 -11.51
C ASN A 57 -7.08 -25.08 -10.12
N GLN A 58 -6.27 -25.65 -9.23
CA GLN A 58 -5.97 -25.10 -7.91
C GLN A 58 -4.53 -24.59 -7.88
N TYR A 59 -4.33 -23.45 -7.19
CA TYR A 59 -3.02 -22.84 -7.02
C TYR A 59 -2.59 -22.87 -5.56
N LEU A 60 -1.35 -23.28 -5.31
CA LEU A 60 -0.73 -23.33 -3.98
C LEU A 60 0.50 -22.44 -3.96
N LEU A 61 0.66 -21.65 -2.91
CA LEU A 61 1.90 -20.91 -2.66
C LEU A 61 2.79 -21.72 -1.70
N ARG A 62 3.96 -22.15 -2.14
CA ARG A 62 4.83 -23.09 -1.39
C ARG A 62 6.32 -22.76 -1.55
N VAL A 63 7.12 -23.05 -0.51
CA VAL A 63 8.58 -23.02 -0.62
C VAL A 63 9.07 -24.37 -1.13
N VAL A 64 9.78 -24.37 -2.27
CA VAL A 64 10.33 -25.62 -2.82
C VAL A 64 11.63 -25.96 -2.10
N THR A 65 11.70 -27.13 -1.49
CA THR A 65 12.92 -27.67 -0.87
C THR A 65 13.27 -29.02 -1.49
N LYS A 66 14.55 -29.38 -1.53
CA LYS A 66 15.00 -30.69 -2.01
C LYS A 66 15.39 -31.56 -0.81
N GLY A 67 14.71 -32.69 -0.66
CA GLY A 67 14.99 -33.71 0.34
C GLY A 67 16.32 -34.42 0.09
N ARG A 68 16.80 -35.15 1.11
CA ARG A 68 18.07 -35.91 1.03
C ARG A 68 17.99 -37.11 0.09
N ASP A 69 16.78 -37.61 -0.14
CA ASP A 69 16.40 -38.64 -1.10
C ASP A 69 16.25 -38.10 -2.53
N GLY A 70 16.41 -36.79 -2.73
CA GLY A 70 16.28 -36.13 -4.02
C GLY A 70 14.85 -35.72 -4.38
N GLN A 71 13.85 -36.06 -3.56
CA GLN A 71 12.46 -35.64 -3.77
C GLN A 71 12.29 -34.15 -3.46
N TYR A 72 11.36 -33.49 -4.14
CA TYR A 72 11.02 -32.10 -3.84
C TYR A 72 9.87 -32.06 -2.83
N ILE A 73 10.05 -31.30 -1.75
CA ILE A 73 9.04 -31.04 -0.73
C ILE A 73 8.59 -29.59 -0.84
N LEU A 74 7.28 -29.40 -0.97
CA LEU A 74 6.58 -28.13 -1.07
C LEU A 74 6.12 -27.70 0.32
N LYS A 75 6.89 -26.81 0.95
CA LYS A 75 6.63 -26.39 2.32
C LYS A 75 5.59 -25.29 2.40
N ALA A 76 4.65 -25.41 3.33
CA ALA A 76 3.69 -24.35 3.62
C ALA A 76 4.35 -23.24 4.44
N ASN A 77 4.07 -21.98 4.09
CA ASN A 77 4.47 -20.84 4.93
C ASN A 77 3.50 -20.64 6.09
N ASN A 78 2.21 -20.95 5.88
CA ASN A 78 1.24 -20.96 6.95
C ASN A 78 1.31 -22.33 7.67
N PRO A 79 1.62 -22.37 8.99
CA PRO A 79 1.75 -23.61 9.76
C PRO A 79 0.46 -24.41 9.90
N ASP A 80 -0.71 -23.84 9.58
CA ASP A 80 -1.99 -24.54 9.61
C ASP A 80 -2.14 -25.56 8.45
N TYR A 81 -1.17 -25.59 7.52
CA TYR A 81 -1.16 -26.49 6.37
C TYR A 81 0.07 -27.38 6.37
N ASP A 82 -0.15 -28.63 5.94
CA ASP A 82 0.93 -29.61 5.81
C ASP A 82 1.86 -29.32 4.62
N ASP A 83 3.12 -29.72 4.79
CA ASP A 83 4.09 -29.84 3.71
C ASP A 83 3.65 -30.97 2.76
N LEU A 84 3.82 -30.76 1.46
CA LEU A 84 3.44 -31.74 0.44
C LEU A 84 4.67 -32.28 -0.28
N THR A 85 4.64 -33.57 -0.64
CA THR A 85 5.61 -34.11 -1.60
C THR A 85 5.18 -33.69 -3.00
N ALA A 86 6.10 -33.17 -3.80
CA ALA A 86 5.80 -32.80 -5.18
C ALA A 86 5.49 -34.05 -6.02
N THR A 87 4.43 -33.97 -6.81
CA THR A 87 3.96 -35.03 -7.70
C THR A 87 3.97 -34.56 -9.15
N ASP A 88 3.85 -35.47 -10.11
CA ASP A 88 3.95 -35.17 -11.54
C ASP A 88 2.78 -34.33 -12.09
N ASP A 89 1.63 -34.32 -11.41
CA ASP A 89 0.47 -33.48 -11.70
C ASP A 89 0.63 -32.03 -11.21
N MET A 90 1.71 -31.73 -10.48
CA MET A 90 2.01 -30.39 -9.99
C MET A 90 2.97 -29.64 -10.90
N ARG A 91 2.57 -28.46 -11.35
CA ARG A 91 3.38 -27.59 -12.21
C ARG A 91 3.84 -26.36 -11.46
N THR A 92 5.16 -26.13 -11.43
CA THR A 92 5.70 -24.84 -10.96
C THR A 92 5.41 -23.76 -12.01
N LEU A 93 4.53 -22.82 -11.68
CA LEU A 93 4.04 -21.81 -12.62
C LEU A 93 4.84 -20.50 -12.55
N ALA A 94 5.00 -19.97 -11.33
CA ALA A 94 5.57 -18.65 -11.12
C ALA A 94 6.33 -18.56 -9.78
N ARG A 95 7.28 -17.63 -9.69
CA ARG A 95 7.97 -17.27 -8.46
C ARG A 95 7.32 -16.04 -7.85
N LEU A 96 7.06 -16.07 -6.55
CA LEU A 96 6.65 -14.88 -5.84
C LEU A 96 7.81 -13.89 -5.77
N ARG A 97 7.56 -12.66 -6.25
CA ARG A 97 8.52 -11.56 -6.21
C ARG A 97 8.24 -10.62 -5.05
N ASN A 98 6.99 -10.23 -4.87
CA ASN A 98 6.61 -9.34 -3.78
C ASN A 98 5.13 -9.52 -3.40
N ILE A 99 4.77 -9.05 -2.21
CA ILE A 99 3.39 -8.80 -1.81
C ILE A 99 3.16 -7.31 -1.98
N ILE A 100 2.13 -6.94 -2.73
CA ILE A 100 1.81 -5.57 -3.05
C ILE A 100 0.87 -5.03 -1.98
N ASP A 101 1.24 -3.89 -1.38
CA ASP A 101 0.35 -3.14 -0.49
C ASP A 101 -0.84 -2.65 -1.34
N PRO A 102 -2.11 -2.87 -0.95
CA PRO A 102 -3.26 -2.34 -1.67
C PRO A 102 -3.16 -0.82 -1.94
N LEU A 103 -2.48 -0.08 -1.06
CA LEU A 103 -2.22 1.35 -1.28
C LEU A 103 -1.27 1.61 -2.45
N ASP A 104 -0.34 0.71 -2.77
CA ASP A 104 0.53 0.88 -3.94
C ASP A 104 -0.28 0.80 -5.25
N LEU A 105 -1.32 -0.03 -5.28
CA LEU A 105 -2.27 -0.09 -6.40
C LEU A 105 -3.19 1.13 -6.49
N ALA A 106 -3.36 1.86 -5.39
CA ALA A 106 -4.17 3.07 -5.34
C ALA A 106 -3.41 4.31 -5.86
N LEU A 107 -2.11 4.20 -6.14
CA LEU A 107 -1.30 5.33 -6.57
C LEU A 107 -1.81 5.92 -7.89
N GLY A 108 -2.12 7.22 -7.88
CA GLY A 108 -2.70 7.92 -9.03
C GLY A 108 -4.22 7.75 -9.19
N GLU A 109 -4.83 6.83 -8.44
CA GLU A 109 -6.29 6.64 -8.45
C GLU A 109 -7.00 7.73 -7.65
N SER A 110 -8.24 8.01 -8.03
CA SER A 110 -9.06 9.07 -7.43
C SER A 110 -10.21 8.50 -6.62
N PHE A 111 -10.36 8.98 -5.38
CA PHE A 111 -11.33 8.47 -4.40
C PHE A 111 -12.24 9.59 -3.90
N MET A 112 -13.53 9.29 -3.73
CA MET A 112 -14.37 10.17 -2.92
C MET A 112 -13.90 10.12 -1.47
N ARG A 113 -14.10 11.21 -0.71
CA ARG A 113 -13.66 11.28 0.68
C ARG A 113 -14.21 10.11 1.51
N GLU A 114 -15.47 9.73 1.27
CA GLU A 114 -16.13 8.62 1.93
C GLU A 114 -15.50 7.24 1.65
N ASP A 115 -14.74 7.08 0.56
CA ASP A 115 -14.12 5.82 0.17
C ASP A 115 -12.69 5.66 0.69
N ILE A 116 -12.00 6.77 0.97
CA ILE A 116 -10.61 6.77 1.49
C ILE A 116 -10.44 5.93 2.78
N PRO A 117 -11.34 5.95 3.79
CA PRO A 117 -11.18 5.16 5.01
C PRO A 117 -11.00 3.65 4.75
N ALA A 118 -11.69 3.12 3.74
CA ALA A 118 -11.67 1.70 3.43
C ALA A 118 -10.28 1.22 3.00
N LEU A 119 -9.48 2.09 2.37
CA LEU A 119 -8.08 1.82 2.01
C LEU A 119 -7.20 1.53 3.24
N PHE A 120 -7.61 2.00 4.42
CA PHE A 120 -6.91 1.81 5.70
C PHE A 120 -7.60 0.79 6.61
N GLY A 121 -8.64 0.11 6.09
CA GLY A 121 -9.48 -0.81 6.86
C GLY A 121 -10.30 -0.10 7.95
N GLU A 122 -10.68 1.16 7.72
CA GLU A 122 -11.54 1.95 8.61
C GLU A 122 -12.92 2.18 7.95
N ALA A 123 -13.94 2.42 8.78
CA ALA A 123 -15.24 2.88 8.31
C ALA A 123 -15.30 4.40 8.23
N TYR A 124 -16.07 4.94 7.29
CA TYR A 124 -16.29 6.37 7.19
C TYR A 124 -17.05 6.90 8.41
N ASN A 125 -16.50 7.95 9.03
CA ASN A 125 -17.13 8.70 10.10
C ASN A 125 -16.93 10.21 9.87
N PRO A 126 -18.00 10.99 9.66
CA PRO A 126 -17.91 12.43 9.39
C PRO A 126 -17.06 13.20 10.41
N GLY A 127 -17.13 12.86 11.70
CA GLY A 127 -16.40 13.55 12.77
C GLY A 127 -14.88 13.47 12.64
N ASN A 128 -14.37 12.40 12.02
CA ASN A 128 -12.93 12.18 11.86
C ASN A 128 -12.43 12.50 10.45
N TRP A 129 -13.30 12.46 9.44
CA TRP A 129 -12.92 12.52 8.03
C TRP A 129 -13.29 13.84 7.33
N ASN A 130 -14.12 14.70 7.93
CA ASN A 130 -14.39 16.07 7.46
C ASN A 130 -13.31 17.08 7.88
N VAL A 131 -12.04 16.65 7.92
CA VAL A 131 -10.87 17.49 8.22
C VAL A 131 -9.78 17.28 7.18
N GLY A 132 -8.85 18.24 7.05
CA GLY A 132 -7.73 18.14 6.11
C GLY A 132 -6.57 17.25 6.59
N HIS A 133 -6.51 16.92 7.88
CA HIS A 133 -5.47 16.06 8.45
C HIS A 133 -6.07 15.06 9.45
N VAL A 134 -6.17 13.81 9.01
CA VAL A 134 -6.69 12.68 9.79
C VAL A 134 -5.52 11.92 10.41
N VAL A 135 -5.67 11.49 11.66
CA VAL A 135 -4.67 10.67 12.38
C VAL A 135 -5.30 9.34 12.76
N LEU A 136 -4.76 8.25 12.23
CA LEU A 136 -5.15 6.88 12.56
C LEU A 136 -4.06 6.26 13.45
N ALA A 137 -4.11 6.55 14.75
CA ALA A 137 -3.04 6.17 15.69
C ALA A 137 -2.77 4.66 15.74
N GLN A 138 -3.81 3.83 15.68
CA GLN A 138 -3.69 2.37 15.69
C GLN A 138 -3.06 1.81 14.40
N LYS A 139 -3.16 2.55 13.30
CA LYS A 139 -2.58 2.21 11.99
C LYS A 139 -1.21 2.84 11.77
N LYS A 140 -0.75 3.67 12.72
CA LYS A 140 0.46 4.49 12.56
C LYS A 140 0.44 5.28 11.24
N ALA A 141 -0.71 5.89 10.92
CA ALA A 141 -0.90 6.60 9.66
C ALA A 141 -1.47 8.00 9.87
N HIS A 142 -0.91 8.98 9.16
CA HIS A 142 -1.47 10.31 8.96
C HIS A 142 -1.99 10.41 7.53
N ILE A 143 -3.20 10.92 7.33
CA ILE A 143 -3.78 11.15 6.01
C ILE A 143 -3.96 12.65 5.82
N LEU A 144 -3.32 13.20 4.79
CA LEU A 144 -3.44 14.59 4.37
C LEU A 144 -4.41 14.68 3.20
N LEU A 145 -5.55 15.34 3.43
CA LEU A 145 -6.58 15.61 2.41
C LEU A 145 -6.47 17.07 1.97
N VAL A 146 -5.73 17.30 0.88
CA VAL A 146 -5.34 18.64 0.43
C VAL A 146 -6.19 19.08 -0.76
N THR A 147 -6.70 20.32 -0.70
CA THR A 147 -7.34 20.96 -1.85
C THR A 147 -6.44 22.09 -2.31
N LEU A 148 -5.91 22.02 -3.53
CA LEU A 148 -5.09 23.07 -4.09
C LEU A 148 -5.94 24.32 -4.31
N ASN A 149 -5.50 25.45 -3.78
CA ASN A 149 -6.16 26.73 -4.02
C ASN A 149 -5.50 27.40 -5.23
N LYS A 150 -6.03 27.18 -6.44
CA LYS A 150 -5.54 27.86 -7.66
C LYS A 150 -6.03 29.31 -7.82
N GLN A 151 -6.87 29.81 -6.88
CA GLN A 151 -7.49 31.13 -6.98
C GLN A 151 -6.79 32.16 -6.07
N GLY A 152 -5.87 32.91 -6.65
CA GLY A 152 -5.34 34.16 -6.09
C GLY A 152 -4.61 34.93 -7.17
N ARG A 153 -5.11 36.12 -7.54
CA ARG A 153 -4.38 37.06 -8.39
C ARG A 153 -3.06 37.42 -7.70
N ALA A 154 -2.08 37.82 -8.50
CA ALA A 154 -0.64 37.80 -8.21
C ALA A 154 -0.12 38.57 -6.97
N ASP A 155 -0.94 39.20 -6.16
CA ASP A 155 -0.48 40.01 -5.02
C ASP A 155 -1.22 39.60 -3.73
N GLU A 156 -0.40 39.22 -2.75
CA GLU A 156 -0.69 38.89 -1.33
C GLU A 156 -1.27 37.49 -1.06
N HIS A 157 -0.39 36.57 -0.64
CA HIS A 157 -0.62 35.19 -0.13
C HIS A 157 -0.76 34.07 -1.18
N LYS A 158 0.28 33.89 -2.00
CA LYS A 158 0.43 32.79 -2.97
C LYS A 158 0.34 31.39 -2.32
N TYR A 159 -0.47 30.52 -2.94
CA TYR A 159 -0.54 29.05 -2.86
C TYR A 159 -0.06 28.40 -1.55
N MET A 160 -0.93 28.36 -0.52
CA MET A 160 -0.62 27.69 0.75
C MET A 160 -0.21 26.22 0.59
N ASP A 161 -0.90 25.49 -0.29
CA ASP A 161 -0.58 24.10 -0.63
C ASP A 161 -0.32 24.00 -2.12
N HIS A 162 0.85 23.49 -2.51
CA HIS A 162 1.26 23.38 -3.91
C HIS A 162 2.37 22.35 -4.13
N TRP A 163 2.45 21.84 -5.35
CA TRP A 163 3.63 21.11 -5.83
C TRP A 163 4.78 22.09 -6.02
N ILE A 164 5.93 21.80 -5.41
CA ILE A 164 7.18 22.53 -5.64
C ILE A 164 7.81 22.02 -6.95
N ASP A 165 7.80 20.70 -7.13
CA ASP A 165 8.18 19.97 -8.34
C ASP A 165 7.44 18.61 -8.36
N ASP A 166 7.81 17.71 -9.28
CA ASP A 166 7.17 16.40 -9.47
C ASP A 166 7.32 15.45 -8.27
N THR A 167 8.25 15.74 -7.36
CA THR A 167 8.62 14.89 -6.22
C THR A 167 8.50 15.59 -4.87
N HIS A 168 8.21 16.89 -4.84
CA HIS A 168 8.12 17.68 -3.61
C HIS A 168 6.81 18.45 -3.50
N PHE A 169 6.19 18.36 -2.33
CA PHE A 169 4.93 19.02 -2.01
C PHE A 169 5.08 19.97 -0.83
N HIS A 170 4.65 21.21 -1.00
CA HIS A 170 4.49 22.16 0.08
C HIS A 170 3.10 22.02 0.69
N TRP A 171 3.05 21.79 2.00
CA TRP A 171 1.81 21.69 2.77
C TRP A 171 1.83 22.61 3.98
N GLN A 172 0.72 23.30 4.24
CA GLN A 172 0.57 24.09 5.47
C GLN A 172 -0.33 23.37 6.47
N SER A 173 0.15 23.28 7.71
CA SER A 173 -0.59 22.66 8.80
C SER A 173 -1.82 23.46 9.23
N GLN A 174 -2.70 22.84 10.01
CA GLN A 174 -3.79 23.57 10.67
C GLN A 174 -3.22 24.62 11.63
N ASN A 175 -3.84 25.80 11.71
CA ASN A 175 -3.34 27.00 12.41
C ASN A 175 -2.73 26.77 13.81
N ALA A 176 -3.25 25.83 14.59
CA ALA A 176 -2.76 25.56 15.95
C ALA A 176 -1.56 24.58 16.02
N THR A 177 -1.22 23.92 14.91
CA THR A 177 -0.18 22.89 14.87
C THR A 177 1.19 23.54 14.78
N ASP A 178 1.99 23.36 15.82
CA ASP A 178 3.38 23.83 15.91
C ASP A 178 4.38 22.68 16.11
N PRO A 179 5.69 22.92 15.88
CA PRO A 179 6.71 21.87 15.92
C PRO A 179 6.82 21.14 17.26
N THR A 180 6.40 21.78 18.36
CA THR A 180 6.46 21.23 19.73
C THR A 180 5.15 20.57 20.16
N SER A 181 4.07 20.77 19.40
CA SER A 181 2.81 20.06 19.61
C SER A 181 2.96 18.58 19.28
N LYS A 182 2.17 17.71 19.92
CA LYS A 182 2.17 16.26 19.62
C LYS A 182 2.07 15.98 18.12
N ARG A 183 1.15 16.67 17.43
CA ARG A 183 0.91 16.50 16.00
C ARG A 183 2.08 16.98 15.15
N GLY A 184 2.70 18.11 15.52
CA GLY A 184 3.89 18.62 14.82
C GLY A 184 5.10 17.72 15.00
N ASP A 185 5.35 17.24 16.23
CA ASP A 185 6.42 16.29 16.53
C ASP A 185 6.23 14.96 15.77
N GLU A 186 5.00 14.42 15.75
CA GLU A 186 4.65 13.23 14.98
C GLU A 186 4.92 13.41 13.48
N ILE A 187 4.66 14.59 12.89
CA ILE A 187 4.98 14.87 11.48
C ILE A 187 6.49 14.94 11.26
N ILE A 188 7.23 15.70 12.09
CA ILE A 188 8.68 15.89 11.92
C ILE A 188 9.44 14.58 12.10
N ARG A 189 9.01 13.75 13.06
CA ARG A 189 9.70 12.52 13.45
C ARG A 189 9.02 11.26 12.92
N HIS A 190 8.09 11.40 11.98
CA HIS A 190 7.20 10.32 11.54
C HIS A 190 7.98 9.05 11.17
N ALA A 191 9.07 9.17 10.41
CA ALA A 191 9.91 8.04 10.01
C ALA A 191 10.52 7.30 11.22
N ALA A 192 11.04 8.02 12.21
CA ALA A 192 11.60 7.44 13.43
C ALA A 192 10.52 6.82 14.34
N LEU A 193 9.28 7.30 14.25
CA LEU A 193 8.13 6.80 15.00
C LEU A 193 7.39 5.66 14.28
N GLY A 194 7.84 5.29 13.07
CA GLY A 194 7.17 4.31 12.21
C GLY A 194 5.78 4.76 11.77
N ILE A 195 5.58 6.07 11.63
CA ILE A 195 4.32 6.68 11.17
C ILE A 195 4.45 7.00 9.68
N ASP A 196 3.54 6.46 8.88
CA ASP A 196 3.42 6.79 7.47
C ASP A 196 2.52 8.01 7.28
N ILE A 197 2.89 8.90 6.36
CA ILE A 197 2.09 10.07 6.00
C ILE A 197 1.65 9.89 4.55
N HIS A 198 0.34 9.85 4.33
CA HIS A 198 -0.29 9.61 3.03
C HIS A 198 -0.87 10.91 2.46
N LEU A 199 -0.56 11.20 1.20
CA LEU A 199 -0.96 12.44 0.54
C LEU A 199 -2.10 12.20 -0.47
N PHE A 200 -3.22 12.86 -0.25
CA PHE A 200 -4.37 12.88 -1.17
C PHE A 200 -4.64 14.32 -1.59
N VAL A 201 -4.63 14.60 -2.89
CA VAL A 201 -4.71 15.96 -3.44
C VAL A 201 -5.88 16.07 -4.40
N ARG A 202 -6.54 17.23 -4.41
CA ARG A 202 -7.52 17.59 -5.44
C ARG A 202 -7.38 19.06 -5.83
N ASP A 203 -7.76 19.37 -7.06
CA ASP A 203 -7.66 20.73 -7.60
C ASP A 203 -8.74 21.69 -7.06
N THR A 204 -9.95 21.19 -6.81
CA THR A 204 -11.09 22.01 -6.38
C THR A 204 -11.93 21.26 -5.38
N LYS A 205 -12.79 21.97 -4.63
CA LYS A 205 -13.75 21.30 -3.74
C LYS A 205 -14.89 20.62 -4.49
N LEU A 206 -15.27 21.17 -5.64
CA LEU A 206 -16.39 20.74 -6.45
C LEU A 206 -15.95 20.46 -7.89
N ALA A 207 -16.45 19.38 -8.46
CA ALA A 207 -16.37 19.05 -9.88
C ALA A 207 -17.80 18.88 -10.40
N VAL A 208 -18.20 19.68 -11.40
CA VAL A 208 -19.55 19.63 -12.00
C VAL A 208 -20.67 19.69 -10.94
N GLY A 209 -20.54 20.59 -9.96
CA GLY A 209 -21.53 20.79 -8.89
C GLY A 209 -21.59 19.70 -7.81
N LYS A 210 -20.76 18.65 -7.89
CA LYS A 210 -20.62 17.59 -6.88
C LYS A 210 -19.27 17.67 -6.18
N ALA A 211 -19.13 17.01 -5.03
CA ALA A 211 -17.83 16.91 -4.36
C ALA A 211 -16.78 16.32 -5.30
N ALA A 212 -15.63 16.99 -5.42
CA ALA A 212 -14.53 16.48 -6.23
C ALA A 212 -13.74 15.40 -5.45
N PRO A 213 -13.36 14.30 -6.12
CA PRO A 213 -12.54 13.25 -5.51
C PRO A 213 -11.12 13.75 -5.23
N PHE A 214 -10.39 13.01 -4.41
CA PHE A 214 -8.96 13.20 -4.17
C PHE A 214 -8.13 12.12 -4.87
N THR A 215 -7.08 12.53 -5.55
CA THR A 215 -6.08 11.64 -6.13
C THR A 215 -5.05 11.25 -5.08
N TYR A 216 -4.75 9.97 -4.94
CA TYR A 216 -3.72 9.49 -4.02
C TYR A 216 -2.33 9.59 -4.65
N HIS A 217 -1.40 10.25 -3.98
CA HIS A 217 -0.02 10.48 -4.45
C HIS A 217 1.03 9.62 -3.74
N GLY A 218 0.61 8.70 -2.87
CA GLY A 218 1.53 7.83 -2.15
C GLY A 218 1.90 8.37 -0.76
N ARG A 219 2.96 7.77 -0.20
CA ARG A 219 3.55 8.16 1.08
C ARG A 219 4.49 9.35 0.87
N VAL A 220 4.62 10.19 1.88
CA VAL A 220 5.54 11.33 1.90
C VAL A 220 6.46 11.30 3.11
N ARG A 221 7.64 11.88 2.93
CA ARG A 221 8.67 12.08 3.96
C ARG A 221 8.81 13.54 4.29
N TYR A 222 8.81 13.85 5.58
CA TYR A 222 9.16 15.18 6.07
C TYR A 222 10.60 15.53 5.63
N GLN A 223 10.80 16.71 5.07
CA GLN A 223 12.13 17.22 4.72
C GLN A 223 12.51 18.47 5.53
N SER A 224 11.62 19.46 5.58
CA SER A 224 11.85 20.71 6.31
C SER A 224 10.55 21.39 6.69
N HIS A 225 10.62 22.35 7.61
CA HIS A 225 9.52 23.28 7.84
C HIS A 225 10.03 24.70 8.13
N GLN A 226 9.11 25.65 7.97
CA GLN A 226 9.22 27.02 8.46
C GLN A 226 7.95 27.39 9.23
N GLY A 227 8.01 28.47 10.00
CA GLY A 227 6.88 28.91 10.81
C GLY A 227 6.62 28.02 12.02
N SER A 228 5.52 28.31 12.71
CA SER A 228 5.14 27.62 13.94
C SER A 228 3.64 27.42 14.00
N ARG A 229 2.84 28.49 13.91
CA ARG A 229 1.37 28.42 13.93
C ARG A 229 0.78 29.20 12.75
N PRO A 230 0.55 28.57 11.59
CA PRO A 230 0.83 27.17 11.24
C PRO A 230 2.30 26.91 10.89
N MET A 231 2.63 25.63 10.71
CA MET A 231 3.87 25.16 10.09
C MET A 231 3.69 25.08 8.58
N SER A 232 4.66 25.59 7.82
CA SER A 232 4.82 25.39 6.39
C SER A 232 5.84 24.28 6.17
N ILE A 233 5.40 23.12 5.66
CA ILE A 233 6.17 21.89 5.61
C ILE A 233 6.47 21.52 4.16
N VAL A 234 7.71 21.12 3.90
CA VAL A 234 8.11 20.48 2.64
C VAL A 234 8.16 18.98 2.84
N PHE A 235 7.41 18.28 2.02
CA PHE A 235 7.36 16.84 1.92
C PHE A 235 8.03 16.38 0.62
N GLY A 236 8.81 15.31 0.67
CA GLY A 236 9.23 14.56 -0.52
C GLY A 236 8.36 13.32 -0.71
N LEU A 237 7.97 12.98 -1.94
CA LEU A 237 7.29 11.72 -2.24
C LEU A 237 8.25 10.55 -2.02
N ASP A 238 7.78 9.50 -1.34
CA ASP A 238 8.48 8.22 -1.38
C ASP A 238 8.38 7.68 -2.81
N ALA A 239 9.53 7.38 -3.42
CA ALA A 239 9.52 6.67 -4.69
C ALA A 239 8.80 5.32 -4.47
N ALA A 240 7.74 5.06 -5.23
CA ALA A 240 7.13 3.74 -5.25
C ALA A 240 8.24 2.72 -5.49
N LEU A 241 8.32 1.69 -4.66
CA LEU A 241 9.27 0.59 -4.85
C LEU A 241 8.92 -0.07 -6.19
N GLY A 242 9.66 0.29 -7.24
CA GLY A 242 9.63 -0.37 -8.54
C GLY A 242 10.32 -1.73 -8.51
#